data_AF-A0A816KII7-F1
#
_entry.id   AF-A0A816KII7-F1
#
_cell.length_a   1.000
_cell.length_b   1.000
_cell.length_c   1.000
_cell.angle_alpha   90.00
_cell.angle_beta   90.00
_cell.angle_gamma   90.00
#
_symmetry.space_group_name_H-M   'P 1'
#
loop_
_entity.id
_entity.type
_entity.pdbx_description
1 polymer ?
#
loop_
_entity_poly.entity_id
_entity_poly.type
_entity_poly.pdbx_seq_one_letter_code
_entity_poly.pdbx_strand_id
1 'polypeptide(L)'
;MDDGLKYRVFSTRMNGLNSTRKLNIKTTVGFQDFIYSLAHRTYTWQSSTKEMSSYISTFVMCLKSKHFTPQRSVMALEAWFMDDSNEDQRLPHHRNPKEFVTLDYLADLGVVHWKLNPENYENDSKLSKIREERGYDYMDLLDLCPEKVSNYEEKLKNFFTEHIHKDEEIRYCLKGSGYFDVRDKDDRWIRILMKPGDLIVLPAGIYHRFTLDTSNYIKLMRLFVGEPVWTPYNRPQEEHPVRKEYIKSLTKKFGETIRAY
;
A
#
# COMPACT_ATOMS: atom_id res chain seq x y z
N MET A 1 -25.23 21.25 -1.81
CA MET A 1 -26.32 20.90 -2.73
C MET A 1 -26.04 19.48 -3.17
N ASP A 2 -26.90 18.56 -2.75
CA ASP A 2 -26.77 17.10 -2.86
C ASP A 2 -26.99 16.61 -4.28
N ASP A 3 -26.02 15.89 -4.85
CA ASP A 3 -26.19 15.19 -6.13
C ASP A 3 -26.70 13.76 -5.89
N GLY A 4 -28.02 13.64 -5.81
CA GLY A 4 -28.75 12.39 -5.69
C GLY A 4 -28.65 11.50 -6.94
N LEU A 5 -28.11 10.30 -6.76
CA LEU A 5 -28.17 9.19 -7.70
C LEU A 5 -29.63 8.83 -8.04
N LYS A 6 -30.04 9.10 -9.28
CA LYS A 6 -31.33 8.65 -9.85
C LYS A 6 -31.29 7.14 -10.12
N TYR A 7 -32.02 6.36 -9.31
CA TYR A 7 -32.27 4.95 -9.57
C TYR A 7 -33.33 4.80 -10.68
N ARG A 8 -33.04 4.01 -11.73
CA ARG A 8 -34.02 3.58 -12.73
C ARG A 8 -34.77 2.36 -12.21
N VAL A 9 -36.06 2.51 -11.94
CA VAL A 9 -36.96 1.41 -11.62
C VAL A 9 -37.37 0.72 -12.92
N PHE A 10 -37.00 -0.54 -13.10
CA PHE A 10 -37.60 -1.38 -14.13
C PHE A 10 -38.83 -2.07 -13.52
N SER A 11 -40.01 -1.64 -13.95
CA SER A 11 -41.28 -2.31 -13.66
C SER A 11 -41.59 -3.28 -14.80
N THR A 12 -41.41 -4.58 -14.57
CA THR A 12 -42.04 -5.62 -15.39
C THR A 12 -43.24 -6.17 -14.64
N ARG A 13 -44.43 -5.88 -15.19
CA ARG A 13 -45.71 -6.36 -14.69
C ARG A 13 -45.87 -7.82 -15.15
N MET A 14 -45.66 -8.77 -14.25
CA MET A 14 -46.15 -10.14 -14.41
C MET A 14 -47.32 -10.36 -13.45
N ASN A 15 -48.43 -10.84 -14.00
CA ASN A 15 -49.64 -11.13 -13.24
C ASN A 15 -49.39 -12.24 -12.22
N GLY A 16 -49.71 -11.96 -10.95
CA GLY A 16 -49.91 -12.97 -9.91
C GLY A 16 -48.67 -13.35 -9.11
N LEU A 17 -48.35 -12.57 -8.06
CA LEU A 17 -47.89 -12.98 -6.71
C LEU A 17 -47.21 -11.78 -6.04
N ASN A 18 -47.92 -11.13 -5.11
CA ASN A 18 -47.40 -10.07 -4.26
C ASN A 18 -46.42 -10.65 -3.23
N SER A 19 -45.12 -10.38 -3.40
CA SER A 19 -44.16 -10.42 -2.29
C SER A 19 -42.88 -9.65 -2.65
N THR A 20 -42.85 -8.36 -2.34
CA THR A 20 -41.62 -7.57 -2.30
C THR A 20 -40.84 -7.88 -1.02
N ARG A 21 -39.72 -8.62 -1.13
CA ARG A 21 -38.67 -8.61 -0.09
C ARG A 21 -37.49 -7.77 -0.59
N LYS A 22 -37.19 -6.68 0.13
CA LYS A 22 -35.91 -5.97 -0.01
C LYS A 22 -34.82 -6.83 0.62
N LEU A 23 -33.81 -7.23 -0.14
CA LEU A 23 -32.59 -7.85 0.40
C LEU A 23 -31.45 -6.84 0.36
N ASN A 24 -30.77 -6.67 1.49
CA ASN A 24 -29.64 -5.77 1.68
C ASN A 24 -28.36 -6.61 1.55
N ILE A 25 -27.64 -6.48 0.42
CA ILE A 25 -26.46 -7.31 0.12
C ILE A 25 -25.21 -6.53 0.51
N LYS A 26 -24.54 -6.92 1.60
CA LYS A 26 -23.37 -6.22 2.16
C LYS A 26 -22.00 -6.90 1.94
N THR A 27 -21.89 -7.95 1.14
CA THR A 27 -20.59 -8.58 0.86
C THR A 27 -20.49 -9.14 -0.57
N THR A 28 -19.30 -9.01 -1.18
CA THR A 28 -18.98 -9.43 -2.55
C THR A 28 -19.19 -10.93 -2.80
N VAL A 29 -19.16 -11.75 -1.75
CA VAL A 29 -19.38 -13.21 -1.82
C VAL A 29 -20.84 -13.54 -2.18
N GLY A 30 -21.82 -12.74 -1.71
CA GLY A 30 -23.24 -13.02 -1.94
C GLY A 30 -23.73 -12.76 -3.37
N PHE A 31 -22.98 -12.03 -4.18
CA PHE A 31 -23.36 -11.74 -5.57
C PHE A 31 -23.02 -12.91 -6.51
N GLN A 32 -21.92 -13.62 -6.25
CA GLN A 32 -21.48 -14.77 -7.04
C GLN A 32 -22.46 -15.95 -6.90
N ASP A 33 -22.88 -16.24 -5.67
CA ASP A 33 -23.82 -17.34 -5.37
C ASP A 33 -25.23 -17.06 -5.91
N PHE A 34 -25.65 -15.79 -5.97
CA PHE A 34 -26.92 -15.39 -6.57
C PHE A 34 -26.93 -15.62 -8.09
N ILE A 35 -25.83 -15.29 -8.78
CA ILE A 35 -25.68 -15.52 -10.22
C ILE A 35 -25.69 -17.02 -10.55
N TYR A 36 -24.99 -17.85 -9.75
CA TYR A 36 -24.99 -19.29 -9.92
C TYR A 36 -26.38 -19.93 -9.66
N SER A 37 -27.11 -19.43 -8.65
CA SER A 37 -28.48 -19.89 -8.35
C SER A 37 -29.47 -19.56 -9.48
N LEU A 38 -29.36 -18.38 -10.09
CA LEU A 38 -30.19 -17.99 -11.24
C LEU A 38 -29.88 -18.85 -12.47
N ALA A 39 -28.60 -19.10 -12.75
CA ALA A 39 -28.16 -19.92 -13.88
C ALA A 39 -28.64 -21.37 -13.77
N HIS A 40 -28.64 -21.94 -12.56
CA HIS A 40 -29.14 -23.29 -12.33
C HIS A 40 -30.67 -23.41 -12.47
N ARG A 41 -31.42 -22.35 -12.11
CA ARG A 41 -32.88 -22.29 -12.31
C ARG A 41 -33.27 -22.12 -13.78
N THR A 42 -32.44 -21.48 -14.61
CA THR A 42 -32.70 -21.39 -16.05
C THR A 42 -32.43 -22.69 -16.81
N TYR A 43 -31.58 -23.58 -16.27
CA TYR A 43 -31.23 -24.84 -16.95
C TYR A 43 -32.32 -25.93 -16.84
N THR A 44 -33.26 -25.79 -15.90
CA THR A 44 -34.34 -26.77 -15.66
C THR A 44 -35.66 -26.41 -16.34
N TRP A 45 -35.70 -25.35 -17.14
CA TRP A 45 -36.83 -25.01 -18.01
C TRP A 45 -36.45 -25.14 -19.48
N GLN A 46 -35.96 -26.32 -19.85
CA GLN A 46 -35.87 -26.76 -21.24
C GLN A 46 -37.01 -27.74 -21.52
N SER A 47 -38.16 -27.22 -21.91
CA SER A 47 -39.02 -27.88 -22.88
C SER A 47 -40.08 -26.90 -23.36
N SER A 48 -40.15 -26.79 -24.69
CA SER A 48 -41.08 -26.01 -25.50
C SER A 48 -40.65 -24.58 -25.88
N THR A 49 -40.70 -24.35 -27.20
CA THR A 49 -40.54 -23.12 -27.99
C THR A 49 -39.12 -22.80 -28.50
N LYS A 50 -38.99 -22.79 -29.83
CA LYS A 50 -37.76 -22.56 -30.62
C LYS A 50 -37.33 -21.08 -30.67
N GLU A 51 -38.00 -20.17 -29.98
CA GLU A 51 -37.70 -18.72 -30.05
C GLU A 51 -36.72 -18.20 -28.98
N MET A 52 -36.36 -18.99 -27.96
CA MET A 52 -35.34 -18.60 -26.97
C MET A 52 -33.89 -18.94 -27.37
N SER A 53 -33.66 -19.52 -28.55
CA SER A 53 -32.31 -19.95 -28.93
C SER A 53 -31.39 -18.80 -29.36
N SER A 54 -31.94 -17.68 -29.87
CA SER A 54 -31.10 -16.57 -30.36
C SER A 54 -30.60 -15.67 -29.23
N TYR A 55 -31.43 -15.42 -28.21
CA TYR A 55 -31.07 -14.53 -27.10
C TYR A 55 -30.05 -15.15 -26.12
N ILE A 56 -30.08 -16.47 -25.93
CA ILE A 56 -29.14 -17.18 -25.05
C ILE A 56 -27.74 -17.28 -25.70
N SER A 57 -27.67 -17.38 -27.03
CA SER A 57 -26.38 -17.40 -27.74
C SER A 57 -25.62 -16.09 -27.58
N THR A 58 -26.31 -14.95 -27.58
CA THR A 58 -25.68 -13.63 -27.38
C THR A 58 -25.24 -13.43 -25.92
N PHE A 59 -25.98 -13.97 -24.95
CA PHE A 59 -25.63 -13.85 -23.53
C PHE A 59 -24.44 -14.74 -23.13
N VAL A 60 -24.34 -15.96 -23.69
CA VAL A 60 -23.20 -16.87 -23.46
C VAL A 60 -21.94 -16.38 -24.19
N MET A 61 -22.06 -15.72 -25.35
CA MET A 61 -20.90 -15.08 -26.00
C MET A 61 -20.40 -13.83 -25.25
N CYS A 62 -21.29 -13.05 -24.63
CA CYS A 62 -20.90 -11.89 -23.83
C CYS A 62 -20.10 -12.27 -22.57
N LEU A 63 -20.28 -13.50 -22.06
CA LEU A 63 -19.55 -14.02 -20.90
C LEU A 63 -18.21 -14.70 -21.27
N LYS A 64 -17.99 -15.05 -22.55
CA LYS A 64 -16.71 -15.63 -23.03
C LYS A 64 -15.70 -14.59 -23.53
N SER A 65 -16.13 -13.34 -23.76
CA SER A 65 -15.27 -12.25 -24.27
C SER A 65 -14.70 -11.35 -23.18
N LYS A 66 -15.06 -11.55 -21.92
CA LYS A 66 -14.42 -10.84 -20.81
C LYS A 66 -13.41 -11.77 -20.19
N HIS A 67 -12.17 -11.69 -20.66
CA HIS A 67 -11.04 -12.02 -19.81
C HIS A 67 -11.12 -11.12 -18.58
N PHE A 68 -11.84 -11.57 -17.56
CA PHE A 68 -11.73 -11.03 -16.23
C PHE A 68 -10.40 -11.55 -15.70
N THR A 69 -9.32 -10.88 -16.11
CA THR A 69 -8.10 -10.92 -15.33
C THR A 69 -8.49 -10.44 -13.94
N PRO A 70 -8.26 -11.23 -12.87
CA PRO A 70 -8.46 -10.71 -11.54
C PRO A 70 -7.52 -9.51 -11.45
N GLN A 71 -8.09 -8.31 -11.37
CA GLN A 71 -7.33 -7.13 -11.07
C GLN A 71 -6.77 -7.40 -9.67
N ARG A 72 -5.52 -7.87 -9.62
CA ARG A 72 -4.78 -8.18 -8.41
C ARG A 72 -5.03 -7.00 -7.48
N SER A 73 -5.71 -7.22 -6.36
CA SER A 73 -5.99 -6.15 -5.42
C SER A 73 -4.65 -5.52 -5.09
N VAL A 74 -4.43 -4.30 -5.58
CA VAL A 74 -3.21 -3.57 -5.29
C VAL A 74 -3.37 -3.18 -3.83
N MET A 75 -2.89 -4.04 -2.93
CA MET A 75 -2.97 -3.81 -1.49
C MET A 75 -2.26 -2.49 -1.21
N ALA A 76 -2.95 -1.59 -0.52
CA ALA A 76 -2.38 -0.34 -0.03
C ALA A 76 -1.22 -0.62 0.92
N LEU A 77 -0.31 0.36 1.07
CA LEU A 77 0.77 0.28 2.06
C LEU A 77 0.18 0.06 3.46
N GLU A 78 0.72 -0.91 4.19
CA GLU A 78 0.27 -1.23 5.55
C GLU A 78 1.24 -0.63 6.56
N ALA A 79 0.72 0.13 7.52
CA ALA A 79 1.48 0.67 8.64
C ALA A 79 0.69 0.57 9.95
N TRP A 80 1.37 0.42 11.09
CA TRP A 80 0.74 0.26 12.41
C TRP A 80 1.66 0.70 13.54
N PHE A 81 1.08 1.05 14.69
CA PHE A 81 1.85 1.25 15.91
C PHE A 81 2.35 -0.08 16.47
N MET A 82 3.60 -0.07 16.94
CA MET A 82 4.25 -1.26 17.49
C MET A 82 3.89 -1.51 18.96
N ASP A 83 3.89 -2.78 19.36
CA ASP A 83 3.99 -3.17 20.77
C ASP A 83 5.38 -2.86 21.36
N ASP A 84 5.50 -3.00 22.69
CA ASP A 84 6.74 -2.75 23.43
C ASP A 84 7.51 -4.06 23.75
N SER A 85 7.25 -5.15 23.02
CA SER A 85 7.91 -6.43 23.27
C SER A 85 9.35 -6.43 22.76
N ASN A 86 10.21 -7.21 23.43
CA ASN A 86 11.60 -7.44 23.02
C ASN A 86 11.75 -8.74 22.22
N GLU A 87 10.68 -9.20 21.56
CA GLU A 87 10.73 -10.38 20.70
C GLU A 87 11.56 -10.10 19.42
N ASP A 88 11.67 -11.10 18.55
CA ASP A 88 12.41 -10.98 17.29
C ASP A 88 11.88 -9.81 16.47
N GLN A 89 12.73 -8.80 16.26
CA GLN A 89 12.42 -7.57 15.52
C GLN A 89 11.80 -7.77 14.13
N ARG A 90 11.97 -8.97 13.54
CA ARG A 90 11.42 -9.35 12.22
C ARG A 90 9.94 -9.77 12.28
N LEU A 91 9.36 -9.93 13.47
CA LEU A 91 7.94 -10.21 13.65
C LEU A 91 7.10 -8.96 13.39
N PRO A 92 5.79 -9.04 13.15
CA PRO A 92 4.98 -7.84 12.88
C PRO A 92 4.90 -6.84 14.05
N HIS A 93 5.03 -7.28 15.31
CA HIS A 93 4.91 -6.43 16.51
C HIS A 93 3.63 -5.58 16.54
N HIS A 94 2.48 -6.18 16.27
CA HIS A 94 1.21 -5.47 16.40
C HIS A 94 0.83 -5.29 17.88
N ARG A 95 0.36 -4.10 18.24
CA ARG A 95 -0.41 -3.90 19.48
C ARG A 95 -1.64 -4.81 19.55
N ASN A 96 -2.14 -5.02 20.77
CA ASN A 96 -3.41 -5.69 21.03
C ASN A 96 -4.36 -4.73 21.78
N PRO A 97 -5.43 -4.23 21.14
CA PRO A 97 -5.85 -4.49 19.76
C PRO A 97 -4.91 -3.85 18.72
N LYS A 98 -5.00 -4.32 17.46
CA LYS A 98 -4.21 -3.75 16.35
C LYS A 98 -4.56 -2.28 16.14
N GLU A 99 -3.54 -1.46 15.96
CA GLU A 99 -3.68 -0.01 15.76
C GLU A 99 -2.99 0.39 14.44
N PHE A 100 -3.75 0.41 13.35
CA PHE A 100 -3.24 0.76 12.02
C PHE A 100 -3.08 2.28 11.85
N VAL A 101 -2.13 2.67 11.02
CA VAL A 101 -1.80 4.06 10.69
C VAL A 101 -2.18 4.32 9.23
N THR A 102 -2.83 5.46 8.97
CA THR A 102 -3.23 5.87 7.61
C THR A 102 -2.06 6.48 6.84
N LEU A 103 -2.16 6.48 5.51
CA LEU A 103 -1.19 7.18 4.65
C LEU A 103 -1.14 8.69 4.95
N ASP A 104 -2.28 9.31 5.27
CA ASP A 104 -2.32 10.74 5.62
C ASP A 104 -1.53 11.02 6.89
N TYR A 105 -1.63 10.15 7.90
CA TYR A 105 -0.83 10.28 9.13
C TYR A 105 0.67 10.15 8.84
N LEU A 106 1.08 9.23 7.96
CA LEU A 106 2.47 9.12 7.52
C LEU A 106 2.91 10.38 6.75
N ALA A 107 2.05 10.95 5.90
CA ALA A 107 2.31 12.18 5.16
C ALA A 107 2.46 13.42 6.08
N ASP A 108 1.72 13.45 7.19
CA ASP A 108 1.89 14.45 8.25
C ASP A 108 3.27 14.35 8.91
N LEU A 109 3.81 13.14 9.06
CA LEU A 109 5.21 12.90 9.48
C LEU A 109 6.24 13.20 8.38
N GLY A 110 5.79 13.54 7.17
CA GLY A 110 6.62 13.81 6.00
C GLY A 110 7.03 12.57 5.20
N VAL A 111 6.54 11.39 5.56
CA VAL A 111 6.78 10.16 4.79
C VAL A 111 5.90 10.17 3.55
N VAL A 112 6.51 10.01 2.38
CA VAL A 112 5.80 10.00 1.09
C VAL A 112 5.85 8.60 0.49
N HIS A 113 4.76 8.20 -0.17
CA HIS A 113 4.61 6.88 -0.78
C HIS A 113 4.05 6.96 -2.20
N TRP A 114 4.53 6.07 -3.06
CA TRP A 114 3.93 5.76 -4.35
C TRP A 114 3.84 4.24 -4.55
N LYS A 115 2.81 3.81 -5.28
CA LYS A 115 2.68 2.43 -5.79
C LYS A 115 3.00 2.38 -7.28
N LEU A 116 4.04 1.63 -7.63
CA LEU A 116 4.61 1.51 -8.97
C LEU A 116 4.61 0.04 -9.45
N ASN A 117 4.98 -0.19 -10.72
CA ASN A 117 5.16 -1.55 -11.24
C ASN A 117 6.62 -2.02 -11.07
N PRO A 118 6.91 -2.94 -10.12
CA PRO A 118 8.28 -3.38 -9.86
C PRO A 118 8.87 -4.24 -10.98
N GLU A 119 8.04 -4.79 -11.88
CA GLU A 119 8.51 -5.63 -13.00
C GLU A 119 9.02 -4.80 -14.19
N ASN A 120 8.64 -3.52 -14.27
CA ASN A 120 9.00 -2.62 -15.36
C ASN A 120 9.76 -1.38 -14.87
N TYR A 121 10.50 -1.48 -13.76
CA TYR A 121 11.16 -0.32 -13.14
C TYR A 121 12.12 0.42 -14.08
N GLU A 122 12.70 -0.26 -15.07
CA GLU A 122 13.65 0.33 -16.03
C GLU A 122 12.98 1.29 -17.02
N ASN A 123 11.69 1.08 -17.33
CA ASN A 123 10.92 1.86 -18.31
C ASN A 123 9.62 2.42 -17.73
N ASP A 124 9.50 2.54 -16.41
CA ASP A 124 8.29 3.05 -15.76
C ASP A 124 8.24 4.59 -15.84
N SER A 125 7.40 5.11 -16.73
CA SER A 125 7.16 6.56 -16.89
C SER A 125 6.78 7.28 -15.58
N LYS A 126 6.10 6.61 -14.63
CA LYS A 126 5.78 7.21 -13.33
C LYS A 126 7.04 7.36 -12.47
N LEU A 127 7.91 6.35 -12.47
CA LEU A 127 9.19 6.45 -11.77
C LEU A 127 10.05 7.57 -12.39
N SER A 128 10.13 7.64 -13.73
CA SER A 128 10.85 8.72 -14.41
C SER A 128 10.34 10.10 -14.01
N LYS A 129 9.02 10.29 -13.96
CA LYS A 129 8.41 11.56 -13.56
C LYS A 129 8.70 11.91 -12.09
N ILE A 130 8.60 10.94 -11.18
CA ILE A 130 8.95 11.16 -9.76
C ILE A 130 10.43 11.57 -9.62
N ARG A 131 11.32 10.91 -10.37
CA ARG A 131 12.75 11.23 -10.36
C ARG A 131 13.02 12.64 -10.89
N GLU A 132 12.37 13.03 -11.99
CA GLU A 132 12.51 14.37 -12.55
C GLU A 132 11.98 15.45 -11.60
N GLU A 133 10.77 15.28 -11.07
CA GLU A 133 10.13 16.25 -10.16
C GLU A 133 10.90 16.43 -8.85
N ARG A 134 11.60 15.40 -8.40
CA ARG A 134 12.32 15.40 -7.11
C ARG A 134 13.85 15.47 -7.25
N GLY A 135 14.37 15.53 -8.48
CA GLY A 135 15.80 15.63 -8.76
C GLY A 135 16.62 14.38 -8.44
N TYR A 136 16.02 13.19 -8.52
CA TYR A 136 16.69 11.92 -8.24
C TYR A 136 17.53 11.43 -9.43
N ASP A 137 18.76 11.95 -9.52
CA ASP A 137 19.70 11.72 -10.61
C ASP A 137 20.61 10.49 -10.39
N TYR A 138 20.77 10.01 -9.16
CA TYR A 138 21.52 8.81 -8.83
C TYR A 138 20.61 7.64 -8.43
N MET A 139 20.99 6.42 -8.85
CA MET A 139 20.36 5.20 -8.35
C MET A 139 21.32 4.01 -8.32
N ASP A 140 21.07 3.08 -7.40
CA ASP A 140 21.66 1.74 -7.42
C ASP A 140 20.69 0.67 -6.91
N LEU A 141 21.14 -0.59 -6.90
CA LEU A 141 20.36 -1.73 -6.44
C LEU A 141 21.02 -2.38 -5.21
N LEU A 142 20.25 -2.55 -4.15
CA LEU A 142 20.61 -3.32 -2.96
C LEU A 142 19.82 -4.63 -2.95
N ASP A 143 20.50 -5.76 -3.13
CA ASP A 143 19.92 -7.11 -3.08
C ASP A 143 20.32 -7.77 -1.75
N LEU A 144 19.48 -7.63 -0.73
CA LEU A 144 19.79 -7.96 0.65
C LEU A 144 19.24 -9.33 1.02
N CYS A 145 20.13 -10.31 1.06
CA CYS A 145 19.94 -11.62 1.69
C CYS A 145 21.27 -12.13 2.25
N PRO A 146 21.25 -13.10 3.20
CA PRO A 146 22.45 -13.59 3.87
C PRO A 146 23.57 -14.03 2.91
N GLU A 147 23.19 -14.62 1.78
CA GLU A 147 24.12 -15.22 0.82
C GLU A 147 24.76 -14.21 -0.15
N LYS A 148 24.18 -13.01 -0.32
CA LYS A 148 24.57 -12.07 -1.38
C LYS A 148 25.35 -10.85 -0.91
N VAL A 149 25.42 -10.62 0.40
CA VAL A 149 25.96 -9.38 0.96
C VAL A 149 27.08 -9.71 1.96
N SER A 150 28.27 -9.17 1.71
CA SER A 150 29.36 -9.21 2.69
C SER A 150 29.01 -8.35 3.92
N ASN A 151 29.45 -8.78 5.10
CA ASN A 151 29.14 -8.15 6.38
C ASN A 151 27.61 -8.00 6.62
N TYR A 152 26.82 -8.97 6.14
CA TYR A 152 25.36 -8.97 6.22
C TYR A 152 24.83 -8.62 7.63
N GLU A 153 25.33 -9.32 8.67
CA GLU A 153 24.90 -9.11 10.05
C GLU A 153 25.22 -7.70 10.57
N GLU A 154 26.43 -7.20 10.27
CA GLU A 154 26.84 -5.85 10.65
C GLU A 154 25.98 -4.79 9.95
N LYS A 155 25.68 -4.99 8.65
CA LYS A 155 24.80 -4.10 7.89
C LYS A 155 23.38 -4.09 8.46
N LEU A 156 22.81 -5.26 8.76
CA LEU A 156 21.48 -5.33 9.38
C LEU A 156 21.45 -4.65 10.74
N LYS A 157 22.49 -4.84 11.57
CA LYS A 157 22.62 -4.14 12.85
C LYS A 157 22.67 -2.63 12.67
N ASN A 158 23.43 -2.13 11.69
CA ASN A 158 23.52 -0.71 11.41
C ASN A 158 22.19 -0.15 10.89
N PHE A 159 21.51 -0.87 10.00
CA PHE A 159 20.18 -0.48 9.50
C PHE A 159 19.13 -0.45 10.62
N PHE A 160 19.20 -1.38 11.58
CA PHE A 160 18.22 -1.47 12.66
C PHE A 160 18.51 -0.53 13.85
N THR A 161 19.75 -0.06 13.99
CA THR A 161 20.09 0.94 14.99
C THR A 161 19.36 2.23 14.65
N GLU A 162 18.57 2.79 15.58
CA GLU A 162 17.80 4.02 15.33
C GLU A 162 18.70 5.19 14.95
N HIS A 163 18.44 5.81 13.80
CA HIS A 163 19.28 6.86 13.22
C HIS A 163 18.49 7.90 12.43
N ILE A 164 19.18 8.98 12.03
CA ILE A 164 18.73 9.96 11.03
C ILE A 164 19.72 10.04 9.88
N HIS A 165 19.25 10.58 8.76
CA HIS A 165 20.08 11.03 7.65
C HIS A 165 19.94 12.55 7.43
N LYS A 166 20.98 13.14 6.81
CA LYS A 166 20.99 14.54 6.38
C LYS A 166 20.14 14.78 5.14
N ASP A 167 19.96 13.74 4.35
CA ASP A 167 19.21 13.73 3.10
C ASP A 167 18.02 12.78 3.22
N GLU A 168 17.16 12.78 2.21
CA GLU A 168 16.04 11.84 2.13
C GLU A 168 16.54 10.39 2.00
N GLU A 169 15.87 9.47 2.69
CA GLU A 169 16.06 8.04 2.46
C GLU A 169 14.98 7.53 1.52
N ILE A 170 15.35 7.34 0.25
CA ILE A 170 14.43 6.89 -0.80
C ILE A 170 14.67 5.41 -1.13
N ARG A 171 13.60 4.61 -1.06
CA ARG A 171 13.66 3.15 -1.27
C ARG A 171 12.47 2.67 -2.08
N TYR A 172 12.77 2.03 -3.22
CA TYR A 172 11.80 1.38 -4.07
C TYR A 172 11.94 -0.14 -3.98
N CYS A 173 10.94 -0.82 -3.42
CA CYS A 173 10.97 -2.27 -3.28
C CYS A 173 10.64 -2.97 -4.59
N LEU A 174 11.61 -3.70 -5.12
CA LEU A 174 11.50 -4.47 -6.36
C LEU A 174 11.12 -5.93 -6.09
N LYS A 175 11.65 -6.54 -5.02
CA LYS A 175 11.38 -7.93 -4.61
C LYS A 175 11.45 -8.08 -3.10
N GLY A 176 10.84 -9.15 -2.57
CA GLY A 176 10.87 -9.45 -1.14
C GLY A 176 10.08 -8.44 -0.30
N SER A 177 10.42 -8.32 0.97
CA SER A 177 9.75 -7.41 1.91
C SER A 177 10.59 -7.10 3.15
N GLY A 178 10.19 -6.05 3.86
CA GLY A 178 10.86 -5.61 5.09
C GLY A 178 10.09 -4.49 5.77
N TYR A 179 10.61 -4.04 6.91
CA TYR A 179 10.00 -3.01 7.73
C TYR A 179 10.88 -1.76 7.80
N PHE A 180 10.26 -0.62 7.58
CA PHE A 180 10.78 0.67 8.03
C PHE A 180 10.01 1.07 9.27
N ASP A 181 10.69 1.23 10.39
CA ASP A 181 10.09 1.80 11.59
C ASP A 181 10.44 3.28 11.64
N VAL A 182 9.45 4.14 11.90
CA VAL A 182 9.62 5.59 12.04
C VAL A 182 9.05 6.06 13.38
N ARG A 183 9.63 7.12 13.95
CA ARG A 183 9.05 7.78 15.12
C ARG A 183 7.92 8.71 14.72
N ASP A 184 6.81 8.66 15.45
CA ASP A 184 5.78 9.67 15.37
C ASP A 184 6.10 10.91 16.23
N LYS A 185 5.18 11.87 16.27
CA LYS A 185 5.34 13.12 17.04
C LYS A 185 5.48 12.91 18.55
N ASP A 186 4.93 11.81 19.07
CA ASP A 186 4.95 11.45 20.49
C ASP A 186 6.07 10.43 20.78
N ASP A 187 7.03 10.32 19.85
CA ASP A 187 8.18 9.42 19.89
C ASP A 187 7.81 7.93 19.97
N ARG A 188 6.66 7.54 19.42
CA ARG A 188 6.20 6.14 19.35
C ARG A 188 6.61 5.52 18.03
N TRP A 189 6.90 4.22 18.04
CA TRP A 189 7.23 3.50 16.82
C TRP A 189 6.00 3.19 15.97
N ILE A 190 6.09 3.56 14.69
CA ILE A 190 5.20 3.11 13.62
C ILE A 190 6.00 2.21 12.69
N ARG A 191 5.53 0.99 12.49
CA ARG A 191 6.09 0.03 11.54
C ARG A 191 5.39 0.16 10.19
N ILE A 192 6.17 0.27 9.13
CA ILE A 192 5.71 0.35 7.74
C ILE A 192 6.18 -0.90 7.01
N LEU A 193 5.26 -1.69 6.48
CA LEU A 193 5.55 -2.90 5.72
C LEU A 193 5.77 -2.57 4.24
N MET A 194 7.02 -2.69 3.79
CA MET A 194 7.41 -2.54 2.39
C MET A 194 7.27 -3.84 1.62
N LYS A 195 6.57 -3.81 0.48
CA LYS A 195 6.38 -4.94 -0.44
C LYS A 195 6.72 -4.50 -1.88
N PRO A 196 6.81 -5.44 -2.85
CA PRO A 196 7.13 -5.07 -4.22
C PRO A 196 6.15 -4.04 -4.79
N GLY A 197 6.69 -3.03 -5.45
CA GLY A 197 5.95 -1.91 -6.00
C GLY A 197 5.84 -0.70 -5.06
N ASP A 198 6.20 -0.82 -3.78
CA ASP A 198 6.19 0.31 -2.86
C ASP A 198 7.47 1.14 -3.00
N LEU A 199 7.32 2.42 -3.33
CA LEU A 199 8.36 3.45 -3.23
C LEU A 199 8.05 4.32 -2.02
N ILE A 200 8.97 4.42 -1.07
CA ILE A 200 8.86 5.33 0.07
C ILE A 200 10.00 6.35 0.07
N VAL A 201 9.70 7.51 0.63
CA VAL A 201 10.66 8.58 0.94
C VAL A 201 10.51 8.89 2.42
N LEU A 202 11.57 8.66 3.19
CA LEU A 202 11.68 9.15 4.55
C LEU A 202 12.35 10.53 4.52
N PRO A 203 11.75 11.55 5.14
CA PRO A 203 12.30 12.90 5.09
C PRO A 203 13.60 12.99 5.90
N ALA A 204 14.50 13.87 5.47
CA ALA A 204 15.71 14.16 6.21
C ALA A 204 15.42 14.54 7.68
N GLY A 205 16.21 14.03 8.62
CA GLY A 205 16.04 14.29 10.07
C GLY A 205 14.95 13.49 10.80
N ILE A 206 14.19 12.61 10.13
CA ILE A 206 13.30 11.67 10.81
C ILE A 206 14.10 10.55 11.48
N TYR A 207 13.75 10.21 12.72
CA TYR A 207 14.26 8.99 13.34
C TYR A 207 13.59 7.78 12.73
N HIS A 208 14.42 6.87 12.22
CA HIS A 208 13.97 5.65 11.61
C HIS A 208 14.98 4.52 11.79
N ARG A 209 14.54 3.32 11.43
CA ARG A 209 15.37 2.11 11.31
C ARG A 209 14.75 1.16 10.30
N PHE A 210 15.56 0.23 9.80
CA PHE A 210 15.14 -0.81 8.88
C PHE A 210 15.47 -2.20 9.41
N THR A 211 14.56 -3.15 9.22
CA THR A 211 14.79 -4.58 9.42
C THR A 211 14.12 -5.38 8.32
N LEU A 212 14.69 -6.55 8.00
CA LEU A 212 13.96 -7.54 7.21
C LEU A 212 12.77 -8.06 8.02
N ASP A 213 11.77 -8.59 7.33
CA ASP A 213 10.77 -9.44 7.96
C ASP A 213 11.25 -10.90 8.02
N THR A 214 10.39 -11.81 8.45
CA THR A 214 10.73 -13.23 8.58
C THR A 214 11.07 -13.93 7.25
N SER A 215 10.81 -13.32 6.09
CA SER A 215 11.24 -13.84 4.79
C SER A 215 12.74 -13.66 4.54
N ASN A 216 13.41 -12.79 5.29
CA ASN A 216 14.85 -12.51 5.21
C ASN A 216 15.34 -12.13 3.80
N TYR A 217 14.49 -11.50 2.99
CA TYR A 217 14.86 -11.08 1.65
C TYR A 217 14.19 -9.78 1.25
N ILE A 218 14.98 -8.82 0.76
CA ILE A 218 14.47 -7.66 0.03
C ILE A 218 15.44 -7.25 -1.08
N LYS A 219 14.89 -6.82 -2.22
CA LYS A 219 15.63 -6.11 -3.27
C LYS A 219 15.08 -4.70 -3.39
N LEU A 220 15.92 -3.71 -3.10
CA LEU A 220 15.59 -2.30 -3.14
C LEU A 220 16.35 -1.62 -4.27
N MET A 221 15.68 -0.76 -5.03
CA MET A 221 16.34 0.34 -5.71
C MET A 221 16.47 1.50 -4.72
N ARG A 222 17.67 2.06 -4.60
CA ARG A 222 17.95 3.22 -3.77
C ARG A 222 18.15 4.41 -4.69
N LEU A 223 17.52 5.55 -4.37
CA LEU A 223 17.55 6.77 -5.19
C LEU A 223 18.11 7.92 -4.35
N PHE A 224 18.83 8.85 -4.99
CA PHE A 224 19.46 10.00 -4.33
C PHE A 224 19.39 11.25 -5.21
N VAL A 225 19.48 12.40 -4.55
CA VAL A 225 19.85 13.67 -5.17
C VAL A 225 21.37 13.81 -5.06
N GLY A 226 22.07 13.81 -6.20
CA GLY A 226 23.52 13.86 -6.27
C GLY A 226 24.21 12.58 -5.82
N GLU A 227 25.49 12.69 -5.48
CA GLU A 227 26.27 11.56 -4.96
C GLU A 227 25.76 11.12 -3.58
N PRO A 228 25.56 9.81 -3.35
CA PRO A 228 24.90 9.34 -2.16
C PRO A 228 25.79 9.48 -0.91
N VAL A 229 25.28 10.16 0.12
CA VAL A 229 25.89 10.19 1.45
C VAL A 229 25.11 9.26 2.38
N TRP A 230 25.68 8.07 2.61
CA TRP A 230 25.03 7.00 3.38
C TRP A 230 25.15 7.13 4.90
N THR A 231 25.84 8.16 5.39
CA THR A 231 26.23 8.24 6.81
C THR A 231 24.99 8.30 7.72
N PRO A 232 24.76 7.26 8.55
CA PRO A 232 23.73 7.34 9.57
C PRO A 232 24.26 8.13 10.77
N TYR A 233 23.40 8.94 11.37
CA TYR A 233 23.65 9.56 12.67
C TYR A 233 22.76 8.90 13.71
N ASN A 234 23.32 7.97 14.46
CA ASN A 234 22.59 7.22 15.48
C ASN A 234 22.05 8.16 16.56
N ARG A 235 20.83 7.91 17.03
CA ARG A 235 20.21 8.66 18.13
C ARG A 235 21.09 8.61 19.39
N PRO A 236 21.25 9.71 20.16
CA PRO A 236 20.59 11.02 20.09
C PRO A 236 21.23 12.01 19.09
N GLN A 237 20.41 12.85 18.46
CA GLN A 237 20.78 13.83 17.42
C GLN A 237 19.89 15.09 17.44
N GLU A 238 19.29 15.44 18.59
CA GLU A 238 18.36 16.57 18.68
C GLU A 238 19.03 17.93 18.35
N GLU A 239 20.34 18.02 18.58
CA GLU A 239 21.12 19.21 18.26
C GLU A 239 21.52 19.32 16.78
N HIS A 240 21.37 18.23 16.00
CA HIS A 240 21.76 18.21 14.60
C HIS A 240 20.86 19.17 13.76
N PRO A 241 21.43 20.04 12.90
CA PRO A 241 20.65 21.03 12.14
C PRO A 241 19.44 20.45 11.39
N VAL A 242 19.64 19.36 10.65
CA VAL A 242 18.56 18.69 9.89
C VAL A 242 17.42 18.18 10.78
N ARG A 243 17.73 17.75 12.02
CA ARG A 243 16.73 17.28 12.98
C ARG A 243 15.90 18.45 13.47
N LYS A 244 16.52 19.59 13.78
CA LYS A 244 15.81 20.82 14.17
C LYS A 244 14.90 21.32 13.05
N GLU A 245 15.37 21.27 11.80
CA GLU A 245 14.57 21.63 10.63
C GLU A 245 13.36 20.69 10.45
N TYR A 246 13.56 19.38 10.58
CA TYR A 246 12.49 18.39 10.55
C TYR A 246 11.41 18.68 11.61
N ILE A 247 11.80 18.87 12.88
CA ILE A 247 10.87 19.19 13.97
C ILE A 247 10.10 20.50 13.72
N LYS A 248 10.78 21.52 13.19
CA LYS A 248 10.14 22.78 12.82
C LYS A 248 9.10 22.58 11.71
N SER A 249 9.40 21.72 10.72
CA SER A 249 8.49 21.41 9.61
C SER A 249 7.21 20.71 10.09
N LEU A 250 7.33 19.76 11.03
CA LEU A 250 6.19 19.08 11.64
C LEU A 250 5.28 20.08 12.36
N THR A 251 5.87 20.90 13.23
CA THR A 251 5.12 21.91 14.02
C THR A 251 4.34 22.87 13.11
N LYS A 252 4.92 23.28 11.98
CA LYS A 252 4.24 24.15 11.01
C LYS A 252 3.05 23.45 10.35
N LYS A 253 3.24 22.23 9.84
CA LYS A 253 2.16 21.46 9.19
C LYS A 253 0.96 21.25 10.11
N PHE A 254 1.19 20.80 11.35
CA PHE A 254 0.09 20.59 12.30
C PHE A 254 -0.59 21.91 12.72
N GLY A 255 0.18 23.00 12.85
CA GLY A 255 -0.38 24.32 13.12
C GLY A 255 -1.27 24.84 11.99
N GLU A 256 -0.97 24.50 10.74
CA GLU A 256 -1.81 24.79 9.57
C GLU A 256 -3.05 23.89 9.54
N THR A 257 -2.91 22.59 9.81
CA THR A 257 -4.05 21.65 9.90
C THR A 257 -5.06 22.08 10.95
N ILE A 258 -4.63 22.51 12.14
CA ILE A 258 -5.54 22.98 13.20
C ILE A 258 -6.29 24.27 12.81
N ARG A 259 -5.68 25.15 12.01
CA ARG A 259 -6.30 26.42 11.59
C ARG A 259 -7.26 26.28 10.41
N ALA A 260 -7.25 25.14 9.72
CA ALA A 260 -8.10 24.87 8.57
C ALA A 260 -9.49 24.30 8.95
N TYR A 261 -9.75 24.09 10.25
CA TYR A 261 -11.02 23.65 10.83
C TYR A 261 -11.61 24.73 11.75
#